data_AF-A0A975TBZ5-F1
#
_entry.id   AF-A0A975TBZ5-F1
#
_cell.length_a   1.000
_cell.length_b   1.000
_cell.length_c   1.000
_cell.angle_alpha   90.00
_cell.angle_beta   90.00
_cell.angle_gamma   90.00
#
_symmetry.space_group_name_H-M   'P 1'
#
loop_
_entity.id
_entity.type
_entity.pdbx_description
1 polymer ?
#
loop_
_entity_poly.entity_id
_entity_poly.type
_entity_poly.pdbx_seq_one_letter_code
_entity_poly.pdbx_strand_id
1 'polypeptide(L)'
;MLSSDSTEVVETSIKILARHARTLDLLGLPQSAWALMNIHGGKSQRAEKLVQVISELPPGIKNRLTLENDEYAYNAAAILDVCQQAKIPMVFDAHHHICYEHLDSYDDPTVAEMLLAARETWPNPDWQLVHISNGETAFNDRKHSDLITAMPSAYHQVPWIEVEAKHKEKAIFDLHDWWMIKNN
;
A
#
# COMPACT_ATOMS: atom_id res chain seq x y z
N MET A 1 -9.97 9.93 -8.89
CA MET A 1 -8.98 8.85 -9.08
C MET A 1 -8.17 9.14 -10.34
N LEU A 2 -6.86 8.88 -10.31
CA LEU A 2 -5.93 9.22 -11.41
C LEU A 2 -6.22 8.45 -12.71
N SER A 3 -6.77 7.24 -12.61
CA SER A 3 -7.16 6.38 -13.75
C SER A 3 -8.57 6.66 -14.30
N SER A 4 -9.21 7.78 -13.95
CA SER A 4 -10.58 8.11 -14.41
C SER A 4 -10.64 8.48 -15.90
N ASP A 5 -11.77 8.23 -16.59
CA ASP A 5 -12.00 8.71 -17.96
C ASP A 5 -12.30 10.20 -18.02
N SER A 6 -12.92 10.72 -16.96
CA SER A 6 -13.20 12.14 -16.86
C SER A 6 -11.93 12.90 -16.51
N THR A 7 -11.47 13.75 -17.43
CA THR A 7 -10.36 14.68 -17.22
C THR A 7 -10.57 15.53 -15.97
N GLU A 8 -11.81 16.00 -15.73
CA GLU A 8 -12.16 16.78 -14.55
C GLU A 8 -11.90 16.02 -13.23
N VAL A 9 -12.20 14.72 -13.22
CA VAL A 9 -11.92 13.85 -12.06
C VAL A 9 -10.41 13.67 -11.85
N VAL A 10 -9.65 13.54 -12.93
CA VAL A 10 -8.18 13.43 -12.85
C VAL A 10 -7.59 14.74 -12.32
N GLU A 11 -7.96 15.89 -12.89
CA GLU A 11 -7.51 17.21 -12.44
C GLU A 11 -7.86 17.48 -10.98
N THR A 12 -9.07 17.12 -10.55
CA THR A 12 -9.50 17.25 -9.16
C THR A 12 -8.65 16.38 -8.23
N SER A 13 -8.32 15.16 -8.66
CA SER A 13 -7.44 14.26 -7.89
C SER A 13 -6.05 14.84 -7.74
N ILE A 14 -5.50 15.42 -8.83
CA ILE A 14 -4.19 16.09 -8.81
C ILE A 14 -4.20 17.31 -7.88
N LYS A 15 -5.28 18.10 -7.88
CA LYS A 15 -5.44 19.23 -6.95
C LYS A 15 -5.46 18.80 -5.49
N ILE A 16 -6.09 17.66 -5.18
CA ILE A 16 -6.09 17.09 -3.83
C ILE A 16 -4.66 16.66 -3.44
N LEU A 17 -3.98 15.90 -4.31
CA LEU A 17 -2.59 15.49 -4.08
C LEU A 17 -1.65 16.69 -3.91
N ALA A 18 -1.82 17.75 -4.69
CA ALA A 18 -1.05 18.98 -4.57
C ALA A 18 -1.26 19.65 -3.19
N ARG A 19 -2.48 19.58 -2.64
CA ARG A 19 -2.78 20.11 -1.30
C ARG A 19 -2.07 19.28 -0.22
N HIS A 20 -2.08 17.95 -0.32
CA HIS A 20 -1.35 17.09 0.60
C HIS A 20 0.16 17.31 0.52
N ALA A 21 0.73 17.38 -0.69
CA ALA A 21 2.14 17.70 -0.89
C ALA A 21 2.52 19.04 -0.25
N ARG A 22 1.68 20.08 -0.41
CA ARG A 22 1.88 21.39 0.23
C ARG A 22 1.84 21.29 1.76
N THR A 23 0.94 20.49 2.34
CA THR A 23 0.91 20.27 3.79
C THR A 23 2.21 19.62 4.27
N LEU A 24 2.71 18.61 3.57
CA LEU A 24 3.97 17.95 3.90
C LEU A 24 5.17 18.91 3.77
N ASP A 25 5.19 19.77 2.76
CA ASP A 25 6.20 20.82 2.61
C ASP A 25 6.16 21.81 3.79
N LEU A 26 4.96 22.22 4.24
CA LEU A 26 4.80 23.12 5.39
C LEU A 26 5.23 22.49 6.73
N LEU A 27 5.13 21.16 6.83
CA LEU A 27 5.65 20.39 7.96
C LEU A 27 7.18 20.17 7.89
N GLY A 28 7.84 20.63 6.82
CA GLY A 28 9.27 20.44 6.62
C GLY A 28 9.68 19.01 6.22
N LEU A 29 8.74 18.21 5.73
CA LEU A 29 8.98 16.82 5.34
C LEU A 29 9.60 16.73 3.93
N PRO A 30 10.49 15.75 3.68
CA PRO A 30 11.21 15.65 2.42
C PRO A 30 10.27 15.33 1.24
N GLN A 31 10.66 15.74 0.04
CA GLN A 31 9.98 15.36 -1.21
C GLN A 31 10.50 14.00 -1.69
N SER A 32 10.20 12.94 -0.93
CA SER A 32 10.66 11.57 -1.19
C SER A 32 9.66 10.55 -0.65
N ALA A 33 9.80 9.29 -1.07
CA ALA A 33 9.01 8.15 -0.60
C ALA A 33 9.03 7.95 0.93
N TRP A 34 10.02 8.49 1.65
CA TRP A 34 10.01 8.53 3.11
C TRP A 34 8.78 9.26 3.69
N ALA A 35 8.29 10.30 3.01
CA ALA A 35 7.09 11.04 3.37
C ALA A 35 6.01 10.79 2.31
N LEU A 36 5.63 9.52 2.20
CA LEU A 36 4.74 9.04 1.15
C LEU A 36 3.32 9.60 1.22
N MET A 37 2.65 9.57 0.07
CA MET A 37 1.22 9.71 -0.09
C MET A 37 0.73 8.45 -0.81
N ASN A 38 0.06 7.57 -0.09
CA ASN A 38 -0.41 6.29 -0.61
C ASN A 38 -1.82 6.40 -1.18
N ILE A 39 -2.05 5.77 -2.34
CA ILE A 39 -3.37 5.67 -2.98
C ILE A 39 -3.53 4.32 -3.70
N HIS A 40 -4.76 3.96 -4.01
CA HIS A 40 -5.06 2.83 -4.89
C HIS A 40 -4.97 3.20 -6.39
N GLY A 41 -4.73 2.19 -7.25
CA GLY A 41 -4.63 2.36 -8.71
C GLY A 41 -5.94 2.79 -9.39
N GLY A 42 -7.06 2.63 -8.71
CA GLY A 42 -8.36 3.14 -9.13
C GLY A 42 -9.17 2.14 -9.95
N LYS A 43 -9.55 2.48 -11.19
CA LYS A 43 -10.35 1.56 -12.02
C LYS A 43 -9.44 0.57 -12.75
N SER A 44 -9.84 -0.70 -12.77
CA SER A 44 -9.13 -1.78 -13.47
C SER A 44 -9.00 -1.54 -14.98
N GLN A 45 -8.08 -2.28 -15.61
CA GLN A 45 -7.80 -2.25 -17.06
C GLN A 45 -7.34 -0.88 -17.59
N ARG A 46 -6.65 -0.09 -16.76
CA ARG A 46 -6.20 1.27 -17.09
C ARG A 46 -4.77 1.55 -16.66
N ALA A 47 -3.95 0.50 -16.58
CA ALA A 47 -2.56 0.59 -16.17
C ALA A 47 -1.78 1.61 -17.00
N GLU A 48 -1.89 1.56 -18.33
CA GLU A 48 -1.19 2.50 -19.23
C GLU A 48 -1.54 3.96 -18.96
N LYS A 49 -2.84 4.26 -18.80
CA LYS A 49 -3.31 5.60 -18.48
C LYS A 49 -2.83 6.05 -17.11
N LEU A 50 -2.85 5.16 -16.13
CA LEU A 50 -2.36 5.43 -14.79
C LEU A 50 -0.85 5.77 -14.82
N VAL A 51 -0.05 4.95 -15.50
CA VAL A 51 1.39 5.21 -15.72
C VAL A 51 1.60 6.56 -16.39
N GLN A 52 0.86 6.87 -17.46
CA GLN A 52 0.96 8.15 -18.16
C GLN A 52 0.68 9.32 -17.21
N VAL A 53 -0.46 9.31 -16.52
CA VAL A 53 -0.85 10.38 -15.59
C VAL A 53 0.20 10.56 -14.50
N ILE A 54 0.70 9.46 -13.91
CA ILE A 54 1.74 9.53 -12.87
C ILE A 54 3.04 10.12 -13.43
N SER A 55 3.38 9.80 -14.67
CA SER A 55 4.60 10.31 -15.30
C SER A 55 4.60 11.83 -15.48
N GLU A 56 3.40 12.42 -15.64
CA GLU A 56 3.15 13.85 -15.84
C GLU A 56 2.93 14.62 -14.52
N LEU A 57 2.88 13.94 -13.36
CA LEU A 57 2.67 14.60 -12.08
C LEU A 57 3.82 15.56 -11.72
N PRO A 58 3.52 16.70 -11.08
CA PRO A 58 4.53 17.58 -10.50
C PRO A 58 5.48 16.81 -9.57
N PRO A 59 6.80 17.12 -9.55
CA PRO A 59 7.78 16.38 -8.74
C PRO A 59 7.44 16.30 -7.25
N GLY A 60 6.89 17.37 -6.66
CA GLY A 60 6.50 17.39 -5.25
C GLY A 60 5.39 16.41 -4.88
N ILE A 61 4.60 15.97 -5.87
CA ILE A 61 3.62 14.89 -5.74
C ILE A 61 4.27 13.56 -6.10
N LYS A 62 4.86 13.46 -7.30
CA LYS A 62 5.39 12.20 -7.85
C LYS A 62 6.43 11.56 -6.93
N ASN A 63 7.32 12.35 -6.34
CA ASN A 63 8.40 11.84 -5.50
C ASN A 63 7.90 11.26 -4.17
N ARG A 64 6.65 11.53 -3.79
CA ARG A 64 6.01 11.02 -2.58
C ARG A 64 4.94 9.97 -2.89
N LEU A 65 4.51 9.85 -4.14
CA LEU A 65 3.39 8.99 -4.49
C LEU A 65 3.79 7.52 -4.34
N THR A 66 2.95 6.73 -3.69
CA THR A 66 3.00 5.27 -3.70
C THR A 66 1.66 4.71 -4.17
N LEU A 67 1.68 3.48 -4.68
CA LEU A 67 0.45 2.74 -4.98
C LEU A 67 0.34 1.47 -4.15
N GLU A 68 -0.88 1.14 -3.80
CA GLU A 68 -1.24 -0.06 -3.05
C GLU A 68 -2.10 -1.01 -3.89
N ASN A 69 -1.92 -2.32 -3.68
CA ASN A 69 -2.78 -3.35 -4.25
C ASN A 69 -4.12 -3.42 -3.52
N ASP A 70 -5.20 -3.64 -4.25
CA ASP A 70 -6.55 -3.73 -3.69
C ASP A 70 -7.21 -5.08 -4.02
N GLU A 71 -8.38 -5.33 -3.43
CA GLU A 71 -9.13 -6.57 -3.57
C GLU A 71 -10.12 -6.59 -4.76
N TYR A 72 -10.10 -5.59 -5.64
CA TYR A 72 -11.10 -5.43 -6.72
C TYR A 72 -10.53 -5.17 -8.12
N ALA A 73 -9.66 -4.19 -8.24
CA ALA A 73 -9.24 -3.56 -9.47
C ALA A 73 -7.80 -3.88 -9.86
N TYR A 74 -6.87 -3.87 -8.88
CA TYR A 74 -5.46 -4.15 -9.12
C TYR A 74 -4.91 -5.09 -8.05
N ASN A 75 -4.67 -6.35 -8.43
CA ASN A 75 -3.90 -7.26 -7.59
C ASN A 75 -2.43 -6.83 -7.49
N ALA A 76 -1.70 -7.51 -6.61
CA ALA A 76 -0.30 -7.20 -6.34
C ALA A 76 0.57 -7.20 -7.61
N ALA A 77 0.43 -8.20 -8.48
CA ALA A 77 1.20 -8.28 -9.72
C ALA A 77 0.89 -7.11 -10.69
N ALA A 78 -0.39 -6.74 -10.84
CA ALA A 78 -0.79 -5.68 -11.75
C ALA A 78 -0.34 -4.30 -11.26
N ILE A 79 -0.45 -4.01 -9.96
CA ILE A 79 0.00 -2.73 -9.41
C ILE A 79 1.53 -2.64 -9.37
N LEU A 80 2.22 -3.76 -9.15
CA LEU A 80 3.68 -3.86 -9.21
C LEU A 80 4.21 -3.42 -10.58
N ASP A 81 3.62 -3.94 -11.66
CA ASP A 81 3.98 -3.55 -13.04
C ASP A 81 3.79 -2.04 -13.27
N VAL A 82 2.67 -1.47 -12.80
CA VAL A 82 2.43 -0.02 -12.86
C VAL A 82 3.52 0.76 -12.11
N CYS A 83 3.86 0.32 -10.89
CA CYS A 83 4.88 0.98 -10.05
C CYS A 83 6.25 0.96 -10.71
N GLN A 84 6.64 -0.18 -11.29
CA GLN A 84 7.90 -0.34 -12.01
C GLN A 84 7.98 0.57 -13.24
N GLN A 85 6.92 0.63 -14.05
CA GLN A 85 6.87 1.49 -15.23
C GLN A 85 6.85 2.99 -14.87
N ALA A 86 6.08 3.36 -13.85
CA ALA A 86 5.95 4.75 -13.39
C ALA A 86 7.14 5.23 -12.53
N LYS A 87 7.99 4.29 -12.09
CA LYS A 87 9.13 4.50 -11.19
C LYS A 87 8.73 5.13 -9.85
N ILE A 88 7.72 4.53 -9.23
CA ILE A 88 7.26 4.89 -7.89
C ILE A 88 7.20 3.63 -7.01
N PRO A 89 7.25 3.76 -5.67
CA PRO A 89 7.17 2.61 -4.79
C PRO A 89 5.77 2.02 -4.72
N MET A 90 5.73 0.71 -4.53
CA MET A 90 4.55 -0.06 -4.18
C MET A 90 4.50 -0.28 -2.66
N VAL A 91 3.38 0.10 -2.04
CA VAL A 91 3.00 -0.37 -0.69
C VAL A 91 2.27 -1.69 -0.89
N PHE A 92 2.76 -2.75 -0.27
CA PHE A 92 2.11 -4.06 -0.35
C PHE A 92 1.17 -4.23 0.84
N ASP A 93 -0.08 -4.59 0.56
CA ASP A 93 -1.05 -5.02 1.56
C ASP A 93 -1.32 -6.52 1.41
N ALA A 94 -0.98 -7.28 2.46
CA ALA A 94 -1.18 -8.72 2.46
C ALA A 94 -2.67 -9.11 2.46
N HIS A 95 -3.54 -8.41 3.18
CA HIS A 95 -4.95 -8.74 3.25
C HIS A 95 -5.66 -8.55 1.92
N HIS A 96 -5.41 -7.43 1.23
CA HIS A 96 -5.90 -7.21 -0.12
C HIS A 96 -5.43 -8.32 -1.07
N HIS A 97 -4.18 -8.77 -0.93
CA HIS A 97 -3.66 -9.91 -1.70
C HIS A 97 -4.39 -11.22 -1.38
N ILE A 98 -4.59 -11.55 -0.10
CA ILE A 98 -5.35 -12.73 0.33
C ILE A 98 -6.80 -12.69 -0.22
N CYS A 99 -7.46 -11.54 -0.12
CA CYS A 99 -8.83 -11.35 -0.59
C CYS A 99 -8.95 -11.46 -2.11
N TYR A 100 -8.02 -10.87 -2.86
CA TYR A 100 -8.03 -10.90 -4.32
C TYR A 100 -7.75 -12.31 -4.85
N GLU A 101 -6.71 -12.97 -4.33
CA GLU A 101 -6.27 -14.30 -4.79
C GLU A 101 -7.07 -15.44 -4.14
N HIS A 102 -8.05 -15.12 -3.29
CA HIS A 102 -8.91 -16.06 -2.57
C HIS A 102 -8.15 -17.07 -1.70
N LEU A 103 -7.08 -16.62 -1.06
CA LEU A 103 -6.22 -17.43 -0.23
C LEU A 103 -6.79 -17.61 1.18
N ASP A 104 -6.32 -18.63 1.86
CA ASP A 104 -6.77 -19.08 3.18
C ASP A 104 -5.67 -19.01 4.24
N SER A 105 -4.54 -18.35 3.93
CA SER A 105 -3.43 -18.13 4.84
C SER A 105 -2.60 -16.90 4.48
N TYR A 106 -2.12 -16.16 5.49
CA TYR A 106 -1.12 -15.08 5.33
C TYR A 106 0.30 -15.58 5.07
N ASP A 107 0.56 -16.87 5.28
CA ASP A 107 1.85 -17.51 5.01
C ASP A 107 1.89 -18.20 3.64
N ASP A 108 0.93 -17.91 2.75
CA ASP A 108 1.01 -18.36 1.37
C ASP A 108 2.32 -17.84 0.72
N PRO A 109 3.06 -18.67 -0.05
CA PRO A 109 4.33 -18.27 -0.64
C PRO A 109 4.25 -16.99 -1.49
N THR A 110 3.11 -16.72 -2.11
CA THR A 110 2.90 -15.52 -2.94
C THR A 110 2.95 -14.23 -2.12
N VAL A 111 2.65 -14.27 -0.82
CA VAL A 111 2.76 -13.11 0.08
C VAL A 111 4.22 -12.70 0.25
N ALA A 112 5.11 -13.67 0.49
CA ALA A 112 6.55 -13.41 0.61
C ALA A 112 7.16 -12.96 -0.72
N GLU A 113 6.72 -13.57 -1.82
CA GLU A 113 7.15 -13.19 -3.17
C GLU A 113 6.79 -11.73 -3.50
N MET A 114 5.52 -11.35 -3.32
CA MET A 114 5.04 -10.00 -3.61
C MET A 114 5.62 -8.97 -2.65
N LEU A 115 5.82 -9.32 -1.38
CA LEU A 115 6.51 -8.46 -0.42
C LEU A 115 7.92 -8.08 -0.88
N LEU A 116 8.71 -9.07 -1.31
CA LEU A 116 10.07 -8.85 -1.80
C LEU A 116 10.06 -8.08 -3.11
N ALA A 117 9.16 -8.41 -4.04
CA ALA A 117 9.04 -7.70 -5.31
C ALA A 117 8.64 -6.23 -5.11
N ALA A 118 7.73 -5.95 -4.17
CA ALA A 118 7.36 -4.59 -3.80
C ALA A 118 8.55 -3.84 -3.20
N ARG A 119 9.37 -4.50 -2.36
CA ARG A 119 10.58 -3.89 -1.76
C ARG A 119 11.53 -3.32 -2.81
N GLU A 120 11.71 -4.02 -3.93
CA GLU A 120 12.59 -3.59 -5.03
C GLU A 120 12.12 -2.31 -5.75
N THR A 121 10.87 -1.90 -5.56
CA THR A 121 10.35 -0.63 -6.11
C THR A 121 10.74 0.59 -5.26
N TRP A 122 11.21 0.38 -4.02
CA TRP A 122 11.58 1.47 -3.13
C TRP A 122 12.99 1.98 -3.43
N PRO A 123 13.20 3.31 -3.52
CA PRO A 123 14.53 3.88 -3.76
C PRO A 123 15.49 3.58 -2.60
N ASN A 124 14.96 3.37 -1.40
CA ASN A 124 15.67 2.82 -0.27
C ASN A 124 14.82 1.68 0.32
N PRO A 125 15.26 0.42 0.24
CA PRO A 125 14.55 -0.73 0.80
C PRO A 125 14.22 -0.60 2.30
N ASP A 126 15.01 0.16 3.07
CA ASP A 126 14.76 0.40 4.50
C ASP A 126 13.58 1.35 4.76
N TRP A 127 13.05 1.99 3.72
CA TRP A 127 11.85 2.81 3.79
C TRP A 127 10.59 2.05 3.45
N GLN A 128 10.68 0.76 3.10
CA GLN A 128 9.52 -0.04 2.75
C GLN A 128 8.47 0.01 3.86
N LEU A 129 7.28 0.49 3.47
CA LEU A 129 6.05 0.39 4.23
C LEU A 129 5.15 -0.68 3.64
N VAL A 130 4.55 -1.48 4.50
CA VAL A 130 3.51 -2.45 4.16
C VAL A 130 2.28 -2.22 5.01
N HIS A 131 1.14 -2.67 4.53
CA HIS A 131 -0.11 -2.65 5.28
C HIS A 131 -0.51 -4.05 5.68
N ILE A 132 -1.18 -4.15 6.83
CA ILE A 132 -1.84 -5.38 7.26
C ILE A 132 -3.19 -5.08 7.89
N SER A 133 -4.17 -5.85 7.46
CA SER A 133 -5.46 -6.05 8.12
C SER A 133 -5.78 -7.54 8.18
N ASN A 134 -6.82 -7.92 8.90
CA ASN A 134 -7.30 -9.31 8.95
C ASN A 134 -8.80 -9.34 8.66
N GLY A 135 -9.28 -10.43 8.07
CA GLY A 135 -10.71 -10.60 7.86
C GLY A 135 -11.48 -10.94 9.14
N GLU A 136 -12.72 -10.47 9.22
CA GLU A 136 -13.58 -10.58 10.41
C GLU A 136 -13.95 -12.03 10.74
N THR A 137 -14.28 -12.82 9.72
CA THR A 137 -14.74 -14.22 9.90
C THR A 137 -13.86 -15.27 9.22
N ALA A 138 -13.07 -14.88 8.22
CA ALA A 138 -12.17 -15.75 7.47
C ALA A 138 -10.99 -14.93 6.92
N PHE A 139 -9.91 -15.58 6.50
CA PHE A 139 -8.72 -14.90 5.96
C PHE A 139 -9.04 -13.99 4.77
N ASN A 140 -9.88 -14.45 3.84
CA ASN A 140 -10.31 -13.71 2.65
C ASN A 140 -11.61 -12.90 2.86
N ASP A 141 -12.07 -12.74 4.10
CA ASP A 141 -13.18 -11.85 4.42
C ASP A 141 -12.74 -10.40 4.31
N ARG A 142 -13.35 -9.65 3.40
CA ARG A 142 -12.98 -8.25 3.11
C ARG A 142 -13.28 -7.29 4.26
N LYS A 143 -14.11 -7.69 5.23
CA LYS A 143 -14.38 -6.84 6.39
C LYS A 143 -13.22 -6.94 7.35
N HIS A 144 -12.59 -5.81 7.66
CA HIS A 144 -11.53 -5.78 8.63
C HIS A 144 -12.04 -6.22 10.01
N SER A 145 -11.28 -7.10 10.65
CA SER A 145 -11.45 -7.49 12.03
C SER A 145 -11.15 -6.32 12.98
N ASP A 146 -11.55 -6.51 14.23
CA ASP A 146 -11.28 -5.54 15.28
C ASP A 146 -9.79 -5.48 15.67
N LEU A 147 -9.09 -6.61 15.56
CA LEU A 147 -7.70 -6.83 15.95
C LEU A 147 -6.96 -7.66 14.90
N ILE A 148 -5.63 -7.56 14.87
CA ILE A 148 -4.78 -8.47 14.08
C ILE A 148 -4.55 -9.75 14.88
N THR A 149 -5.07 -10.86 14.39
CA THR A 149 -4.96 -12.20 14.99
C THR A 149 -4.03 -13.13 14.22
N ALA A 150 -3.65 -12.74 13.00
CA ALA A 150 -2.71 -13.44 12.14
C ALA A 150 -1.82 -12.43 11.41
N MET A 151 -0.52 -12.71 11.38
CA MET A 151 0.49 -11.90 10.70
C MET A 151 1.27 -12.80 9.73
N PRO A 152 1.61 -12.34 8.52
CA PRO A 152 2.56 -13.04 7.67
C PRO A 152 3.91 -13.19 8.38
N SER A 153 4.48 -14.39 8.43
CA SER A 153 5.85 -14.60 8.93
C SER A 153 6.89 -13.81 8.14
N ALA A 154 6.65 -13.58 6.85
CA ALA A 154 7.49 -12.74 6.00
C ALA A 154 7.61 -11.29 6.51
N TYR A 155 6.64 -10.81 7.31
CA TYR A 155 6.64 -9.44 7.82
C TYR A 155 7.63 -9.23 8.98
N HIS A 156 8.22 -10.28 9.56
CA HIS A 156 9.22 -10.16 10.63
C HIS A 156 10.43 -9.29 10.27
N GLN A 157 10.78 -9.23 8.99
CA GLN A 157 11.95 -8.48 8.51
C GLN A 157 11.56 -7.13 7.89
N VAL A 158 10.27 -6.77 7.93
CA VAL A 158 9.79 -5.54 7.30
C VAL A 158 10.06 -4.35 8.23
N PRO A 159 10.67 -3.25 7.73
CA PRO A 159 11.03 -2.11 8.57
C PRO A 159 9.82 -1.36 9.14
N TRP A 160 8.78 -1.15 8.33
CA TRP A 160 7.60 -0.37 8.70
C TRP A 160 6.32 -1.13 8.32
N ILE A 161 5.45 -1.33 9.31
CA ILE A 161 4.16 -2.01 9.15
C ILE A 161 3.07 -1.06 9.67
N GLU A 162 2.16 -0.66 8.79
CA GLU A 162 0.94 0.06 9.17
C GLU A 162 -0.20 -0.95 9.43
N VAL A 163 -0.84 -0.81 10.59
CA VAL A 163 -1.90 -1.72 11.06
C VAL A 163 -3.27 -1.08 10.81
N GLU A 164 -4.05 -1.67 9.92
CA GLU A 164 -5.37 -1.19 9.53
C GLU A 164 -6.50 -1.99 10.20
N ALA A 165 -6.65 -1.83 11.52
CA ALA A 165 -7.68 -2.51 12.31
C ALA A 165 -8.68 -1.51 12.93
N LYS A 166 -9.93 -1.95 13.15
CA LYS A 166 -11.01 -1.07 13.67
C LYS A 166 -10.67 -0.47 15.04
N HIS A 167 -9.98 -1.21 15.91
CA HIS A 167 -9.59 -0.73 17.24
C HIS A 167 -8.24 0.00 17.30
N LYS A 168 -7.61 0.30 16.16
CA LYS A 168 -6.46 1.22 16.04
C LYS A 168 -5.34 0.93 17.05
N GLU A 169 -5.07 1.82 18.00
CA GLU A 169 -3.97 1.72 18.95
C GLU A 169 -4.05 0.46 19.82
N LYS A 170 -5.26 -0.02 20.13
CA LYS A 170 -5.44 -1.25 20.89
C LYS A 170 -4.95 -2.47 20.11
N ALA A 171 -5.20 -2.52 18.80
CA ALA A 171 -4.71 -3.59 17.95
C ALA A 171 -3.17 -3.61 17.90
N ILE A 172 -2.53 -2.43 17.94
CA ILE A 172 -1.07 -2.32 17.97
C ILE A 172 -0.52 -2.82 19.32
N PHE A 173 -1.13 -2.46 20.45
CA PHE A 173 -0.71 -2.94 21.76
C PHE A 173 -0.82 -4.46 21.87
N ASP A 174 -1.96 -5.03 21.47
CA ASP A 174 -2.18 -6.48 21.50
C ASP A 174 -1.19 -7.21 20.57
N LEU A 175 -0.89 -6.62 19.40
CA LEU A 175 0.09 -7.15 18.45
C LEU A 175 1.52 -7.14 19.03
N HIS A 176 1.91 -6.08 19.73
CA HIS A 176 3.23 -5.99 20.35
C HIS A 176 3.45 -7.13 21.36
N ASP A 177 2.45 -7.38 22.21
CA ASP A 177 2.53 -8.41 23.26
C ASP A 177 2.59 -9.84 22.70
N TRP A 178 1.89 -10.10 21.59
CA TRP A 178 1.81 -11.42 20.98
C TRP A 178 2.93 -11.70 19.96
N TRP A 179 3.17 -10.78 19.03
CA TRP A 179 3.99 -11.00 17.83
C TRP A 179 5.43 -10.52 18.01
N MET A 180 5.61 -9.31 18.56
CA MET A 180 6.94 -8.69 18.66
C MET A 180 7.74 -9.26 19.84
N ILE A 181 7.10 -9.57 20.97
CA ILE A 181 7.79 -10.13 22.14
C ILE A 181 8.19 -11.60 21.93
N LYS A 182 7.38 -12.40 21.22
CA LYS A 182 7.67 -13.85 21.04
C LYS A 182 8.76 -14.15 20.02
N ASN A 183 9.13 -13.17 19.17
CA ASN A 183 10.08 -13.34 18.07
C ASN A 183 11.32 -12.45 18.22
N ASN A 184 11.51 -11.81 19.40
CA ASN A 184 12.75 -11.19 19.85
C ASN A 184 13.47 -12.12 20.83
#